data_AF-E3PVB6-F1
#
_entry.id   AF-E3PVB6-F1
#
_cell.length_a   1.000
_cell.length_b   1.000
_cell.length_c   1.000
_cell.angle_alpha   90.00
_cell.angle_beta   90.00
_cell.angle_gamma   90.00
#
_symmetry.space_group_name_H-M   'P 1'
#
loop_
_entity.id
_entity.type
_entity.pdbx_description
1 polymer ?
#
loop_
_entity_poly.entity_id
_entity_poly.type
_entity_poly.pdbx_seq_one_letter_code
_entity_poly.pdbx_strand_id
1 'polypeptide(L)'
;MRKKKSINLFVSILLLCFLLSITTRFSYANYDTFIGEIQVFPYGFAPVGWELCNGETLQVSQYQPLFSLVGSKFGGNGATTFALPDLRGMEPNPGVKYYIATEGIYPVPDGGVGNDMFIGQIVMFPFPQDTSGFMRCDGRMFQINQYNALYSLIGTNYGGDGVNNFKIPDMRKMNPNNDVWYFINMNGIYPPRN
;
A
#
# COMPACT_ATOMS: atom_id res chain seq x y z
N MET A 1 28.97 -49.64 17.70
CA MET A 1 28.06 -49.19 16.60
C MET A 1 27.02 -48.11 16.98
N ARG A 2 26.83 -47.72 18.26
CA ARG A 2 25.78 -46.76 18.67
C ARG A 2 26.07 -45.26 18.39
N LYS A 3 27.33 -44.82 18.33
CA LYS A 3 27.70 -43.38 18.16
C LYS A 3 27.54 -42.80 16.74
N LYS A 4 27.57 -43.62 15.68
CA LYS A 4 27.40 -43.14 14.28
C LYS A 4 25.95 -42.77 13.96
N LYS A 5 24.96 -43.47 14.54
CA LYS A 5 23.53 -43.16 14.34
C LYS A 5 23.13 -41.82 14.97
N SER A 6 23.71 -41.45 16.11
CA SER A 6 23.40 -40.20 16.80
C SER A 6 23.95 -38.95 16.09
N ILE A 7 25.11 -39.05 15.43
CA ILE A 7 25.70 -37.94 14.66
C ILE A 7 24.90 -37.68 13.38
N ASN A 8 24.52 -38.74 12.65
CA ASN A 8 23.72 -38.59 11.44
C ASN A 8 22.32 -38.04 11.74
N LEU A 9 21.74 -38.37 12.90
CA LEU A 9 20.46 -37.81 13.33
C LEU A 9 20.58 -36.31 13.65
N PHE A 10 21.66 -35.87 14.31
CA PHE A 10 21.90 -34.45 14.58
C PHE A 10 22.15 -33.64 13.30
N VAL A 11 22.93 -34.17 12.36
CA VAL A 11 23.20 -33.51 11.07
C VAL A 11 21.92 -33.41 10.23
N SER A 12 21.10 -34.45 10.20
CA SER A 12 19.79 -34.41 9.53
C SER A 12 18.83 -33.42 10.17
N ILE A 13 18.81 -33.28 11.51
CA ILE A 13 17.98 -32.29 12.20
C ILE A 13 18.47 -30.88 11.88
N LEU A 14 19.78 -30.61 11.86
CA LEU A 14 20.32 -29.30 11.50
C LEU A 14 20.02 -28.92 10.03
N LEU A 15 20.17 -29.87 9.10
CA LEU A 15 19.79 -29.66 7.69
C LEU A 15 18.29 -29.47 7.51
N LEU A 16 17.46 -30.19 8.28
CA LEU A 16 16.01 -29.99 8.27
C LEU A 16 15.61 -28.64 8.89
N CYS A 17 16.30 -28.17 9.93
CA CYS A 17 16.12 -26.83 10.50
C CYS A 17 16.59 -25.72 9.54
N PHE A 18 17.65 -25.96 8.76
CA PHE A 18 18.14 -25.03 7.73
C PHE A 18 17.19 -24.99 6.52
N LEU A 19 16.66 -26.14 6.11
CA LEU A 19 15.61 -26.23 5.08
C LEU A 19 14.28 -25.63 5.55
N LEU A 20 13.91 -25.83 6.82
CA LEU A 20 12.77 -25.16 7.46
C LEU A 20 12.99 -23.65 7.53
N SER A 21 14.20 -23.15 7.80
CA SER A 21 14.44 -21.69 7.78
C SER A 21 14.43 -21.08 6.37
N ILE A 22 14.67 -21.87 5.33
CA ILE A 22 14.51 -21.45 3.93
C ILE A 22 13.03 -21.49 3.50
N THR A 23 12.23 -22.44 4.00
CA THR A 23 10.78 -22.52 3.71
C THR A 23 9.93 -21.66 4.64
N THR A 24 10.47 -21.24 5.79
CA THR A 24 9.88 -20.20 6.64
C THR A 24 10.39 -18.82 6.24
N ARG A 25 10.33 -18.51 4.94
CA ARG A 25 9.64 -17.27 4.58
C ARG A 25 8.16 -17.51 4.88
N PHE A 26 7.82 -17.63 6.16
CA PHE A 26 6.44 -17.46 6.59
C PHE A 26 6.05 -16.10 6.02
N SER A 27 5.01 -16.07 5.20
CA SER A 27 4.33 -14.85 4.83
C SER A 27 3.92 -14.17 6.13
N TYR A 28 4.78 -13.30 6.65
CA TYR A 28 4.51 -12.53 7.85
C TYR A 28 3.51 -11.46 7.44
N ALA A 29 2.26 -11.74 7.81
CA ALA A 29 1.03 -11.03 7.50
C ALA A 29 0.54 -11.14 6.04
N ASN A 30 -0.72 -11.55 5.92
CA ASN A 30 -1.58 -11.08 4.84
C ASN A 30 -1.69 -9.55 5.01
N TYR A 31 -0.67 -8.81 4.59
CA TYR A 31 -0.77 -7.38 4.45
C TYR A 31 -1.53 -7.12 3.16
N ASP A 32 -2.78 -6.69 3.27
CA ASP A 32 -3.51 -6.02 2.18
C ASP A 32 -2.92 -4.60 1.97
N THR A 33 -1.59 -4.49 2.00
CA THR A 33 -0.83 -3.26 1.82
C THR A 33 -0.26 -3.23 0.42
N PHE A 34 -0.35 -2.09 -0.23
CA PHE A 34 0.20 -1.90 -1.57
C PHE A 34 1.61 -1.38 -1.51
N ILE A 35 2.45 -1.86 -2.41
CA ILE A 35 3.74 -1.22 -2.63
C ILE A 35 3.49 0.25 -3.00
N GLY A 36 4.16 1.16 -2.29
CA GLY A 36 3.99 2.60 -2.42
C GLY A 36 2.85 3.20 -1.61
N GLU A 37 2.06 2.41 -0.88
CA GLU A 37 1.06 2.92 0.05
C GLU A 37 1.73 3.72 1.17
N ILE A 38 1.15 4.88 1.50
CA ILE A 38 1.62 5.75 2.57
C ILE A 38 0.70 5.61 3.78
N GLN A 39 1.28 5.28 4.92
CA GLN A 39 0.59 5.20 6.20
C GLN A 39 1.28 6.05 7.26
N VAL A 40 0.53 6.33 8.32
CA VAL A 40 0.98 7.14 9.45
C VAL A 40 1.27 6.22 10.62
N PHE A 41 2.51 6.23 11.12
CA PHE A 41 2.89 5.47 12.32
C PHE A 41 3.29 6.39 13.48
N PRO A 42 2.99 6.00 14.73
CA PRO A 42 3.24 6.82 15.93
C PRO A 42 4.64 6.62 16.53
N TYR A 43 5.65 6.32 15.70
CA TYR A 43 7.01 6.05 16.15
C TYR A 43 8.05 6.55 15.14
N GLY A 44 9.32 6.50 15.52
CA GLY A 44 10.41 7.16 14.80
C GLY A 44 11.30 6.26 13.94
N PHE A 45 11.03 4.96 13.85
CA PHE A 45 11.80 3.98 13.07
C PHE A 45 10.91 3.34 11.99
N ALA A 46 11.51 2.88 10.90
CA ALA A 46 10.79 2.18 9.83
C ALA A 46 10.70 0.68 10.15
N PRO A 47 9.49 0.09 10.23
CA PRO A 47 9.34 -1.36 10.32
C PRO A 47 9.84 -2.07 9.06
N VAL A 48 10.00 -3.39 9.14
CA VAL A 48 10.28 -4.22 7.95
C VAL A 48 9.18 -4.01 6.90
N GLY A 49 9.59 -3.80 5.64
CA GLY A 49 8.66 -3.54 4.52
C GLY A 49 8.19 -2.09 4.42
N TRP A 50 8.75 -1.17 5.21
CA TRP A 50 8.41 0.25 5.20
C TRP A 50 9.67 1.11 5.19
N GLU A 51 9.55 2.33 4.67
CA GLU A 51 10.59 3.36 4.73
C GLU A 51 9.99 4.70 5.13
N LEU A 52 10.80 5.58 5.74
CA LEU A 52 10.33 6.89 6.17
C LEU A 52 10.18 7.84 4.96
N CYS A 53 9.09 8.61 4.90
CA CYS A 53 8.89 9.64 3.86
C CYS A 53 9.67 10.93 4.22
N ASN A 54 11.00 10.87 4.18
CA ASN A 54 11.92 11.95 4.55
C ASN A 54 12.76 12.49 3.38
N GLY A 55 12.44 12.11 2.14
CA GLY A 55 13.24 12.45 0.96
C GLY A 55 14.49 11.58 0.73
N GLU A 56 14.63 10.45 1.43
CA GLU A 56 15.78 9.57 1.28
C GLU A 56 15.93 9.00 -0.14
N THR A 57 17.18 8.89 -0.59
CA THR A 57 17.52 8.31 -1.89
C THR A 57 17.82 6.83 -1.74
N LEU A 58 17.08 5.99 -2.46
CA LEU A 58 17.18 4.54 -2.46
C LEU A 58 17.82 4.01 -3.75
N GLN A 59 18.34 2.78 -3.69
CA GLN A 59 18.87 2.06 -4.86
C GLN A 59 17.74 1.37 -5.62
N VAL A 60 17.66 1.62 -6.93
CA VAL A 60 16.66 1.01 -7.82
C VAL A 60 16.76 -0.52 -7.78
N SER A 61 17.98 -1.06 -7.75
CA SER A 61 18.23 -2.52 -7.73
C SER A 61 17.66 -3.24 -6.50
N GLN A 62 17.41 -2.52 -5.40
CA GLN A 62 16.84 -3.07 -4.17
C GLN A 62 15.33 -2.89 -4.10
N TYR A 63 14.80 -1.80 -4.66
CA TYR A 63 13.39 -1.41 -4.55
C TYR A 63 12.71 -1.31 -5.92
N GLN A 64 13.05 -2.23 -6.83
CA GLN A 64 12.59 -2.21 -8.23
C GLN A 64 11.05 -2.06 -8.38
N PRO A 65 10.21 -2.77 -7.59
CA PRO A 65 8.75 -2.61 -7.68
C PRO A 65 8.26 -1.24 -7.22
N LEU A 66 8.86 -0.67 -6.18
CA LEU A 66 8.50 0.68 -5.74
C LEU A 66 8.95 1.73 -6.75
N PHE A 67 10.15 1.56 -7.32
CA PHE A 67 10.68 2.44 -8.35
C PHE A 67 9.80 2.46 -9.60
N SER A 68 9.22 1.33 -10.03
CA SER A 68 8.35 1.31 -11.21
C SER A 68 7.03 2.09 -11.02
N LEU A 69 6.63 2.36 -9.78
CA LEU A 69 5.45 3.16 -9.45
C LEU A 69 5.79 4.64 -9.24
N VAL A 70 6.86 4.90 -8.49
CA VAL A 70 7.26 6.25 -8.06
C VAL A 70 8.13 6.96 -9.10
N GLY A 71 8.96 6.21 -9.83
CA GLY A 71 10.00 6.73 -10.70
C GLY A 71 11.03 7.58 -9.94
N SER A 72 11.66 8.51 -10.64
CA SER A 72 12.59 9.49 -10.07
C SER A 72 11.91 10.84 -9.74
N LYS A 73 10.59 10.84 -9.55
CA LYS A 73 9.77 12.04 -9.36
C LYS A 73 10.27 12.92 -8.20
N PHE A 74 10.70 12.30 -7.10
CA PHE A 74 11.17 13.01 -5.91
C PHE A 74 12.69 13.24 -5.91
N GLY A 75 13.39 12.89 -6.99
CA GLY A 75 14.85 12.97 -7.12
C GLY A 75 15.52 11.63 -7.38
N GLY A 76 16.84 11.60 -7.22
CA GLY A 76 17.71 10.53 -7.70
C GLY A 76 18.04 10.66 -9.20
N ASN A 77 18.84 9.73 -9.71
CA ASN A 77 19.28 9.78 -11.12
C ASN A 77 18.39 9.00 -12.09
N GLY A 78 17.38 8.28 -11.60
CA GLY A 78 16.44 7.49 -12.40
C GLY A 78 17.04 6.26 -13.10
N ALA A 79 18.33 5.99 -12.92
CA ALA A 79 19.02 4.85 -13.51
C ALA A 79 19.45 3.84 -12.44
N THR A 80 20.11 4.31 -11.39
CA THR A 80 20.54 3.51 -10.23
C THR A 80 19.89 3.95 -8.94
N THR A 81 19.39 5.19 -8.87
CA THR A 81 18.76 5.75 -7.66
C THR A 81 17.47 6.49 -7.94
N PHE A 82 16.61 6.54 -6.93
CA PHE A 82 15.40 7.37 -6.89
C PHE A 82 15.19 7.86 -5.45
N ALA A 83 14.45 8.94 -5.27
CA ALA A 83 14.12 9.43 -3.93
C ALA A 83 12.66 9.13 -3.54
N LEU A 84 12.44 9.04 -2.23
CA LEU A 84 11.12 8.96 -1.62
C LEU A 84 10.49 10.35 -1.49
N PRO A 85 9.16 10.44 -1.26
CA PRO A 85 8.54 11.70 -0.86
C PRO A 85 9.18 12.27 0.41
N ASP A 86 9.30 13.59 0.47
CA ASP A 86 9.60 14.31 1.71
C ASP A 86 8.29 14.88 2.28
N LEU A 87 7.78 14.24 3.34
CA LEU A 87 6.53 14.60 4.01
C LEU A 87 6.75 15.11 5.43
N ARG A 88 7.99 15.46 5.79
CA ARG A 88 8.31 16.00 7.10
C ARG A 88 7.60 17.34 7.31
N GLY A 89 6.99 17.51 8.48
CA GLY A 89 6.23 18.72 8.83
C GLY A 89 4.81 18.75 8.27
N MET A 90 4.39 17.73 7.51
CA MET A 90 3.03 17.60 6.97
C MET A 90 2.18 16.61 7.76
N GLU A 91 2.69 16.09 8.87
CA GLU A 91 2.04 15.05 9.66
C GLU A 91 0.75 15.57 10.31
N PRO A 92 -0.29 14.73 10.42
CA PRO A 92 -1.59 15.19 10.92
C PRO A 92 -1.52 15.64 12.38
N ASN A 93 -0.62 15.04 13.17
CA ASN A 93 -0.44 15.31 14.59
C ASN A 93 1.05 15.31 14.96
N PRO A 94 1.44 16.00 16.04
CA PRO A 94 2.77 15.81 16.62
C PRO A 94 3.01 14.35 17.03
N GLY A 95 4.21 13.85 16.76
CA GLY A 95 4.65 12.51 17.21
C GLY A 95 4.29 11.35 16.29
N VAL A 96 3.61 11.61 15.17
CA VAL A 96 3.43 10.61 14.10
C VAL A 96 4.29 10.96 12.90
N LYS A 97 4.55 10.00 12.02
CA LYS A 97 5.34 10.16 10.78
C LYS A 97 4.73 9.39 9.63
N TYR A 98 4.97 9.86 8.41
CA TYR A 98 4.59 9.16 7.19
C TYR A 98 5.64 8.11 6.79
N TYR A 99 5.17 6.91 6.49
CA TYR A 99 5.95 5.80 6.00
C TYR A 99 5.37 5.29 4.69
N ILE A 100 6.23 4.86 3.78
CA ILE A 100 5.85 4.28 2.50
C ILE A 100 6.18 2.79 2.50
N ALA A 101 5.24 1.97 2.06
CA ALA A 101 5.43 0.54 1.94
C ALA A 101 6.39 0.22 0.79
N THR A 102 7.44 -0.53 1.09
CA THR A 102 8.43 -1.02 0.12
C THR A 102 8.16 -2.46 -0.31
N GLU A 103 7.36 -3.19 0.46
CA GLU A 103 6.90 -4.55 0.18
C GLU A 103 5.36 -4.60 0.26
N GLY A 104 4.74 -5.52 -0.47
CA GLY A 104 3.29 -5.66 -0.50
C GLY A 104 2.75 -6.10 -1.87
N ILE A 105 1.45 -5.88 -2.07
CA ILE A 105 0.77 -6.15 -3.33
C ILE A 105 1.16 -5.07 -4.33
N TYR A 106 1.60 -5.48 -5.53
CA TYR A 106 1.88 -4.52 -6.59
C TYR A 106 0.56 -3.95 -7.15
N PRO A 107 0.34 -2.63 -7.10
CA PRO A 107 -0.86 -2.02 -7.68
C PRO A 107 -0.77 -2.08 -9.21
N VAL A 108 -1.55 -2.96 -9.83
CA VAL A 108 -1.64 -3.04 -11.29
C VAL A 108 -2.74 -2.11 -11.81
N PRO A 109 -2.50 -1.36 -12.91
CA PRO A 109 -3.51 -0.51 -13.55
C PRO A 109 -4.80 -1.27 -13.93
N ASP A 110 -4.70 -2.54 -14.30
CA ASP A 110 -5.78 -3.36 -14.88
C ASP A 110 -6.61 -4.17 -13.87
N GLY A 111 -6.57 -3.83 -12.57
CA GLY A 111 -7.59 -4.31 -11.61
C GLY A 111 -7.27 -5.60 -10.87
N GLY A 112 -6.01 -6.01 -10.83
CA GLY A 112 -5.50 -6.93 -9.81
C GLY A 112 -5.31 -6.22 -8.46
N VAL A 113 -6.34 -5.53 -7.96
CA VAL A 113 -6.42 -5.29 -6.53
C VAL A 113 -6.78 -6.64 -5.91
N GLY A 114 -6.00 -7.09 -4.92
CA GLY A 114 -6.28 -8.34 -4.22
C GLY A 114 -7.77 -8.39 -3.88
N ASN A 115 -8.43 -9.52 -4.17
CA ASN A 115 -9.86 -9.73 -3.98
C ASN A 115 -10.29 -9.64 -2.49
N ASP A 116 -9.46 -9.07 -1.62
CA ASP A 116 -9.53 -9.07 -0.17
C ASP A 116 -9.75 -7.66 0.42
N MET A 117 -9.65 -6.59 -0.39
CA MET A 117 -9.84 -5.23 0.12
C MET A 117 -11.31 -4.82 0.21
N PHE A 118 -11.63 -4.02 1.23
CA PHE A 118 -12.96 -3.47 1.36
C PHE A 118 -13.24 -2.34 0.38
N ILE A 119 -14.42 -2.38 -0.22
CA ILE A 119 -14.97 -1.27 -1.01
C ILE A 119 -15.06 -0.03 -0.11
N GLY A 120 -14.64 1.12 -0.64
CA GLY A 120 -14.67 2.40 0.06
C GLY A 120 -13.45 2.67 0.94
N GLN A 121 -12.49 1.73 1.05
CA GLN A 121 -11.24 1.98 1.76
C GLN A 121 -10.48 3.16 1.15
N ILE A 122 -9.98 4.06 1.99
CA ILE A 122 -9.20 5.21 1.59
C ILE A 122 -7.73 4.94 1.90
N VAL A 123 -6.88 5.06 0.89
CA VAL A 123 -5.42 4.86 0.96
C VAL A 123 -4.70 6.05 0.37
N MET A 124 -3.42 6.20 0.69
CA MET A 124 -2.59 7.31 0.22
C MET A 124 -1.48 6.78 -0.68
N PHE A 125 -1.29 7.41 -1.84
CA PHE A 125 -0.22 7.05 -2.78
C PHE A 125 0.52 8.28 -3.31
N PRO A 126 1.84 8.17 -3.59
CA PRO A 126 2.66 9.25 -4.15
C PRO A 126 2.68 9.28 -5.69
N PHE A 127 1.93 8.39 -6.35
CA PHE A 127 1.90 8.27 -7.79
C PHE A 127 0.52 8.62 -8.36
N PRO A 128 0.46 9.20 -9.57
CA PRO A 128 -0.72 9.91 -10.02
C PRO A 128 -1.83 9.06 -10.65
N GLN A 129 -1.72 7.73 -10.70
CA GLN A 129 -2.63 6.90 -11.49
C GLN A 129 -3.93 6.56 -10.73
N ASP A 130 -5.05 7.02 -11.27
CA ASP A 130 -6.33 6.32 -11.09
C ASP A 130 -6.14 4.92 -11.70
N THR A 131 -6.32 3.87 -10.90
CA THR A 131 -6.20 2.48 -11.33
C THR A 131 -7.58 1.80 -11.29
N SER A 132 -7.73 0.64 -11.92
CA SER A 132 -9.04 -0.07 -12.05
C SER A 132 -9.68 -0.54 -10.72
N GLY A 133 -9.07 -0.21 -9.57
CA GLY A 133 -9.70 -0.29 -8.25
C GLY A 133 -9.70 1.03 -7.49
N PHE A 134 -8.71 1.90 -7.68
CA PHE A 134 -8.54 3.12 -6.89
C PHE A 134 -8.78 4.39 -7.71
N MET A 135 -9.68 5.24 -7.22
CA MET A 135 -9.93 6.57 -7.81
C MET A 135 -9.45 7.64 -6.84
N ARG A 136 -8.80 8.68 -7.35
CA ARG A 136 -8.47 9.86 -6.53
C ARG A 136 -9.72 10.43 -5.87
N CYS A 137 -9.61 10.74 -4.59
CA CYS A 137 -10.63 11.44 -3.83
C CYS A 137 -10.68 12.93 -4.22
N ASP A 138 -11.22 13.23 -5.40
CA ASP A 138 -11.31 14.58 -5.96
C ASP A 138 -12.74 15.11 -6.09
N GLY A 139 -13.72 14.42 -5.51
CA GLY A 139 -15.12 14.82 -5.52
C GLY A 139 -15.85 14.60 -6.84
N ARG A 140 -15.26 13.87 -7.80
CA ARG A 140 -15.90 13.61 -9.08
C ARG A 140 -17.18 12.77 -8.93
N MET A 141 -18.05 12.90 -9.93
CA MET A 141 -19.34 12.23 -9.99
C MET A 141 -19.23 10.91 -10.76
N PHE A 142 -19.91 9.88 -10.26
CA PHE A 142 -19.97 8.55 -10.87
C PHE A 142 -21.42 8.08 -11.05
N GLN A 143 -21.63 7.16 -11.98
CA GLN A 143 -22.93 6.53 -12.19
C GLN A 143 -23.17 5.41 -11.18
N ILE A 144 -24.35 5.39 -10.57
CA ILE A 144 -24.75 4.37 -9.58
C ILE A 144 -24.73 2.98 -10.21
N ASN A 145 -25.22 2.83 -11.44
CA ASN A 145 -25.29 1.54 -12.12
C ASN A 145 -23.92 0.87 -12.38
N GLN A 146 -22.82 1.62 -12.33
CA GLN A 146 -21.45 1.09 -12.45
C GLN A 146 -20.86 0.70 -11.08
N TYR A 147 -21.21 1.44 -10.02
CA TYR A 147 -20.60 1.30 -8.69
C TYR A 147 -21.67 1.10 -7.60
N ASN A 148 -22.65 0.23 -7.85
CA ASN A 148 -23.80 0.00 -6.96
C ASN A 148 -23.37 -0.34 -5.52
N ALA A 149 -22.33 -1.17 -5.37
CA ALA A 149 -21.83 -1.60 -4.07
C ALA A 149 -21.22 -0.43 -3.28
N LEU A 150 -20.36 0.38 -3.90
CA LEU A 150 -19.81 1.58 -3.25
C LEU A 150 -20.93 2.58 -2.91
N TYR A 151 -21.87 2.81 -3.84
CA TYR A 151 -23.01 3.69 -3.59
C TYR A 151 -23.82 3.24 -2.37
N SER A 152 -24.08 1.93 -2.22
CA SER A 152 -24.81 1.42 -1.06
C SER A 152 -24.09 1.63 0.29
N LEU A 153 -22.78 1.89 0.27
CA LEU A 153 -21.99 2.21 1.46
C LEU A 153 -21.97 3.72 1.78
N ILE A 154 -21.78 4.57 0.77
CA ILE A 154 -21.54 6.01 0.97
C ILE A 154 -22.73 6.91 0.61
N GLY A 155 -23.73 6.38 -0.10
CA GLY A 155 -24.91 7.12 -0.54
C GLY A 155 -24.57 8.40 -1.29
N THR A 156 -25.32 9.46 -0.98
CA THR A 156 -25.10 10.83 -1.49
C THR A 156 -24.38 11.72 -0.48
N ASN A 157 -23.62 11.15 0.46
CA ASN A 157 -22.91 11.91 1.50
C ASN A 157 -21.99 13.01 0.94
N TYR A 158 -21.50 12.84 -0.29
CA TYR A 158 -20.65 13.80 -0.99
C TYR A 158 -21.34 14.49 -2.17
N GLY A 159 -22.65 14.27 -2.34
CA GLY A 159 -23.49 14.80 -3.40
C GLY A 159 -23.91 13.76 -4.45
N GLY A 160 -24.58 14.26 -5.50
CA GLY A 160 -25.27 13.46 -6.52
C GLY A 160 -26.78 13.49 -6.34
N ASP A 161 -27.51 12.90 -7.28
CA ASP A 161 -28.98 12.87 -7.26
C ASP A 161 -29.56 11.68 -6.50
N GLY A 162 -28.74 10.66 -6.17
CA GLY A 162 -29.19 9.44 -5.49
C GLY A 162 -30.07 8.52 -6.34
N VAL A 163 -30.21 8.83 -7.64
CA VAL A 163 -31.03 8.07 -8.60
C VAL A 163 -30.15 7.53 -9.72
N ASN A 164 -29.37 8.39 -10.36
CA ASN A 164 -28.46 8.02 -11.44
C ASN A 164 -27.00 8.11 -11.01
N ASN A 165 -26.68 9.05 -10.11
CA ASN A 165 -25.32 9.40 -9.77
C ASN A 165 -25.11 9.70 -8.28
N PHE A 166 -23.85 9.56 -7.90
CA PHE A 166 -23.31 9.91 -6.59
C PHE A 166 -21.92 10.52 -6.77
N LYS A 167 -21.42 11.18 -5.73
CA LYS A 167 -20.03 11.67 -5.68
C LYS A 167 -19.21 10.89 -4.68
N ILE A 168 -17.91 10.77 -4.96
CA ILE A 168 -16.91 10.30 -3.99
C ILE A 168 -16.40 11.48 -3.12
N PRO A 169 -15.64 11.23 -2.04
CA PRO A 169 -15.05 12.30 -1.24
C PRO A 169 -14.15 13.24 -2.06
N ASP A 170 -14.10 14.51 -1.67
CA ASP A 170 -13.06 15.46 -2.10
C ASP A 170 -12.08 15.68 -0.94
N MET A 171 -10.90 15.05 -1.03
CA MET A 171 -9.86 15.10 -0.01
C MET A 171 -8.64 15.90 -0.46
N ARG A 172 -8.73 16.65 -1.56
CA ARG A 172 -7.57 17.41 -2.10
C ARG A 172 -7.00 18.41 -1.09
N LYS A 173 -7.85 18.96 -0.20
CA LYS A 173 -7.43 19.86 0.88
C LYS A 173 -6.68 19.16 2.02
N MET A 174 -6.76 17.84 2.11
CA MET A 174 -6.12 17.02 3.14
C MET A 174 -4.80 16.41 2.65
N ASN A 175 -4.50 16.49 1.35
CA ASN A 175 -3.27 15.95 0.80
C ASN A 175 -2.05 16.57 1.51
N PRO A 176 -1.05 15.76 1.93
CA PRO A 176 0.14 16.30 2.60
C PRO A 176 0.91 17.31 1.73
N ASN A 177 0.92 17.10 0.42
CA ASN A 177 1.50 18.00 -0.57
C ASN A 177 0.85 17.81 -1.95
N ASN A 178 1.40 18.43 -2.99
CA ASN A 178 0.85 18.34 -4.36
C ASN A 178 1.15 17.02 -5.08
N ASP A 179 1.94 16.14 -4.46
CA ASP A 179 2.51 14.96 -5.08
C ASP A 179 2.06 13.65 -4.44
N VAL A 180 1.25 13.73 -3.40
CA VAL A 180 0.69 12.63 -2.64
C VAL A 180 -0.82 12.83 -2.52
N TRP A 181 -1.59 11.81 -2.87
CA TRP A 181 -3.05 11.91 -2.97
C TRP A 181 -3.75 10.80 -2.20
N TYR A 182 -4.94 11.11 -1.70
CA TYR A 182 -5.89 10.11 -1.23
C TYR A 182 -6.65 9.47 -2.39
N PHE A 183 -6.82 8.16 -2.32
CA PHE A 183 -7.59 7.36 -3.26
C PHE A 183 -8.63 6.53 -2.52
N ILE A 184 -9.80 6.36 -3.12
CA ILE A 184 -10.87 5.50 -2.64
C ILE A 184 -10.91 4.22 -3.49
N ASN A 185 -11.01 3.08 -2.81
CA ASN A 185 -11.24 1.80 -3.48
C ASN A 185 -12.70 1.72 -3.96
N MET A 186 -12.89 1.57 -5.26
CA MET A 186 -14.19 1.58 -5.92
C MET A 186 -14.84 0.19 -5.97
N ASN A 187 -14.03 -0.87 -5.91
CA ASN A 187 -14.43 -2.26 -6.13
C ASN A 187 -13.75 -3.18 -5.09
N GLY A 188 -14.27 -4.38 -4.82
CA GLY A 188 -13.65 -5.32 -3.86
C GLY A 188 -14.68 -6.05 -2.99
N ILE A 189 -14.27 -6.43 -1.78
CA ILE A 189 -15.14 -7.06 -0.78
C ILE A 189 -16.09 -6.02 -0.19
N TYR A 190 -17.37 -6.35 -0.16
CA TYR A 190 -18.32 -5.56 0.61
C TYR A 190 -18.06 -5.75 2.11
N PRO A 191 -17.80 -4.67 2.88
CA PRO A 191 -17.41 -4.80 4.28
C PRO A 191 -18.52 -5.45 5.12
N PRO A 192 -18.22 -6.53 5.89
CA PRO A 192 -19.19 -7.14 6.78
C PRO A 192 -19.57 -6.16 7.90
N ARG A 193 -20.85 -6.16 8.28
CA ARG A 193 -21.34 -5.37 9.43
C ARG A 193 -21.32 -6.25 10.68
N ASN A 194 -20.82 -5.69 11.78
CA ASN A 194 -20.87 -6.31 13.10
C ASN A 194 -22.29 -6.32 13.68
#